data_AF-P21321-F1
#
_entry.id   AF-P21321-F1
#
_cell.length_a   1.000
_cell.length_b   1.000
_cell.length_c   1.000
_cell.angle_alpha   90.00
_cell.angle_beta   90.00
_cell.angle_gamma   90.00
#
_symmetry.space_group_name_H-M   'P 1'
#
loop_
_entity.id
_entity.type
_entity.pdbx_description
1 polymer ?
#
loop_
_entity_poly.entity_id
_entity_poly.type
_entity_poly.pdbx_seq_one_letter_code
_entity_poly.pdbx_strand_id
1 'polypeptide(L)'
;MNNIPPIPQLGIYVSKIDPTLRITVTDVDIVDGEDDSPDDELFYLVHWIEGEDESDMTAMGFELDPVEWQAFVESEQLVFERESVHGFNPRKFKLGKDSGFSHED
;
A
#
# COMPACT_ATOMS: atom_id res chain seq x y z
N MET A 1 6.88 -10.70 20.50
CA MET A 1 7.26 -9.44 19.84
C MET A 1 6.02 -8.90 19.17
N ASN A 2 5.54 -7.70 19.53
CA ASN A 2 4.56 -7.00 18.70
C ASN A 2 5.31 -6.46 17.48
N ASN A 3 5.64 -7.36 16.54
CA ASN A 3 6.03 -6.93 15.21
C ASN A 3 4.74 -6.44 14.57
N ILE A 4 4.50 -5.13 14.66
CA ILE A 4 3.53 -4.50 13.77
C ILE A 4 4.01 -4.87 12.37
N PRO A 5 3.23 -5.63 11.60
CA PRO A 5 3.64 -6.09 10.29
C PRO A 5 3.93 -4.85 9.42
N PRO A 6 4.99 -4.89 8.60
CA PRO A 6 5.46 -3.69 7.90
C PRO A 6 4.40 -3.25 6.90
N ILE A 7 3.92 -2.02 7.03
CA ILE A 7 3.03 -1.40 6.04
C ILE A 7 3.82 -1.28 4.71
N PRO A 8 3.23 -1.66 3.56
CA PRO A 8 3.86 -1.44 2.25
C PRO A 8 4.22 0.04 2.07
N GLN A 9 5.49 0.32 1.77
CA GLN A 9 5.95 1.69 1.46
C GLN A 9 5.72 2.01 0.00
N LEU A 10 5.33 3.24 -0.30
CA LEU A 10 5.24 3.75 -1.67
C LEU A 10 6.64 3.83 -2.28
N GLY A 11 6.84 3.21 -3.43
CA GLY A 11 8.12 3.19 -4.10
C GLY A 11 8.44 1.89 -4.82
N ILE A 12 9.69 1.75 -5.20
CA ILE A 12 10.18 0.67 -6.05
C ILE A 12 10.76 -0.44 -5.18
N TYR A 13 10.28 -1.65 -5.42
CA TYR A 13 10.82 -2.88 -4.85
C TYR A 13 11.42 -3.74 -5.96
N VAL A 14 12.60 -4.28 -5.69
CA VAL A 14 13.32 -5.17 -6.62
C VAL A 14 13.54 -6.50 -5.93
N SER A 15 13.20 -7.59 -6.62
CA SER A 15 13.49 -8.95 -6.14
C SER A 15 14.98 -9.25 -6.23
N LYS A 16 15.51 -9.88 -5.18
CA LYS A 16 16.89 -10.40 -5.18
C LYS A 16 17.04 -11.75 -5.87
N ILE A 17 15.94 -12.49 -6.04
CA ILE A 17 15.96 -13.82 -6.67
C ILE A 17 15.59 -13.77 -8.15
N ASP A 18 14.70 -12.86 -8.54
CA ASP A 18 14.29 -12.65 -9.93
C ASP A 18 14.53 -11.18 -10.33
N PRO A 19 15.61 -10.86 -11.05
CA PRO A 19 15.90 -9.48 -11.47
C PRO A 19 14.87 -8.91 -12.47
N THR A 20 13.97 -9.74 -13.00
CA THR A 20 12.86 -9.28 -13.84
C THR A 20 11.65 -8.85 -13.02
N LEU A 21 11.54 -9.32 -11.77
CA LEU A 21 10.50 -8.93 -10.85
C LEU A 21 10.88 -7.62 -10.15
N ARG A 22 10.29 -6.55 -10.66
CA ARG A 22 10.32 -5.22 -10.07
C ARG A 22 8.90 -4.69 -10.01
N ILE A 23 8.52 -4.15 -8.88
CA ILE A 23 7.21 -3.51 -8.71
C ILE A 23 7.37 -2.09 -8.23
N THR A 24 6.49 -1.20 -8.67
CA THR A 24 6.38 0.14 -8.12
C THR A 24 5.04 0.25 -7.40
N VAL A 25 5.07 0.34 -6.08
CA VAL A 25 3.89 0.57 -5.25
C VAL A 25 3.51 2.05 -5.36
N THR A 26 2.32 2.32 -5.88
CA THR A 26 1.82 3.66 -6.21
C THR A 26 0.76 4.16 -5.24
N ASP A 27 0.01 3.26 -4.60
CA ASP A 27 -0.99 3.61 -3.56
C ASP A 27 -1.12 2.47 -2.54
N VAL A 28 -1.42 2.81 -1.29
CA VAL A 28 -1.68 1.85 -0.21
C VAL A 28 -2.79 2.40 0.65
N ASP A 29 -3.98 1.81 0.56
CA ASP A 29 -5.07 2.11 1.49
C ASP A 29 -5.05 1.09 2.63
N ILE A 30 -4.97 1.59 3.87
CA ILE A 30 -5.07 0.76 5.07
C ILE A 30 -6.55 0.68 5.42
N VAL A 31 -7.11 -0.51 5.28
CA VAL A 31 -8.48 -0.82 5.70
C VAL A 31 -8.39 -1.50 7.04
N ASP A 32 -8.41 -0.67 8.08
CA ASP A 32 -8.71 -1.11 9.45
C ASP A 32 -10.24 -1.10 9.55
N GLY A 33 -10.86 -2.20 9.96
CA GLY A 33 -12.30 -2.21 10.15
C GLY A 33 -12.67 -1.12 11.15
N GLU A 34 -13.51 -0.16 10.75
CA GLU A 34 -13.86 1.02 11.57
C GLU A 34 -14.67 0.68 12.84
N ASP A 35 -14.72 -0.59 13.24
CA ASP A 35 -15.37 -1.05 14.46
C ASP A 35 -14.31 -1.68 15.36
N ASP A 36 -14.42 -1.50 16.67
CA ASP A 36 -13.50 -2.11 17.67
C ASP A 36 -13.77 -3.64 17.76
N SER A 37 -14.09 -4.29 16.63
CA SER A 37 -14.43 -5.70 16.57
C SER A 37 -13.17 -6.53 16.70
N PRO A 38 -13.16 -7.55 17.57
CA PRO A 38 -12.04 -8.49 17.64
C PRO A 38 -11.88 -9.31 16.34
N ASP A 39 -12.82 -9.22 15.41
CA ASP A 39 -12.86 -9.87 14.11
C ASP A 39 -12.50 -8.94 12.94
N ASP A 40 -12.19 -7.66 13.20
CA ASP A 40 -11.74 -6.74 12.14
C ASP A 40 -10.31 -7.09 11.74
N GLU A 41 -10.20 -7.86 10.66
CA GLU A 41 -8.95 -8.22 10.03
C GLU A 41 -8.38 -6.99 9.30
N LEU A 42 -7.15 -6.61 9.65
CA LEU A 42 -6.42 -5.53 8.99
C LEU A 42 -6.08 -5.97 7.56
N PHE A 43 -6.44 -5.18 6.56
CA PHE A 43 -6.03 -5.39 5.18
C PHE A 43 -5.39 -4.13 4.57
N TYR A 44 -4.48 -4.37 3.63
CA TYR A 44 -3.87 -3.35 2.78
C TYR A 44 -4.39 -3.52 1.37
N LEU A 45 -5.02 -2.49 0.81
CA LEU A 45 -5.27 -2.41 -0.62
C LEU A 45 -4.06 -1.74 -1.28
N VAL A 46 -3.15 -2.58 -1.77
CA VAL A 46 -1.87 -2.17 -2.34
C VAL A 46 -2.01 -2.10 -3.86
N HIS A 47 -1.78 -0.92 -4.43
CA HIS A 47 -1.72 -0.74 -5.88
C HIS A 47 -0.26 -0.69 -6.32
N TRP A 48 0.11 -1.57 -7.24
CA TRP A 48 1.42 -1.53 -7.86
C TRP A 48 1.37 -1.79 -9.36
N ILE A 49 2.40 -1.30 -10.05
CA ILE A 49 2.71 -1.61 -11.45
C ILE A 49 3.89 -2.56 -11.51
N GLU A 50 3.93 -3.40 -12.54
CA GLU A 50 5.13 -4.16 -12.89
C GLU A 50 6.13 -3.24 -13.62
N GLY A 51 7.39 -3.26 -13.21
CA GLY A 51 8.45 -2.43 -13.78
C GLY A 51 8.66 -1.09 -13.08
N GLU A 52 9.34 -0.17 -13.78
CA GLU A 52 9.67 1.20 -13.32
C GLU A 52 8.78 2.23 -14.00
N ASP A 53 7.97 1.82 -14.99
CA ASP A 53 7.24 2.77 -15.81
C ASP A 53 6.03 3.28 -15.02
N GLU A 54 6.28 4.24 -14.13
CA GLU A 54 5.28 4.96 -13.36
C GLU A 54 4.21 5.64 -14.24
N SER A 55 4.46 5.75 -15.55
CA SER A 55 3.50 6.26 -16.54
C SER A 55 2.46 5.21 -16.92
N ASP A 56 2.72 3.93 -16.63
CA ASP A 56 1.79 2.85 -16.88
C ASP A 56 0.63 2.96 -15.88
N MET A 57 -0.50 3.46 -16.37
CA MET A 57 -1.71 3.68 -15.58
C MET A 57 -2.45 2.36 -15.27
N THR A 58 -1.85 1.21 -15.53
CA THR A 58 -2.44 -0.12 -15.34
C THR A 58 -2.16 -0.71 -13.95
N ALA A 59 -1.86 0.13 -12.95
CA ALA A 59 -1.63 -0.31 -11.57
C ALA A 59 -2.72 -1.29 -11.11
N MET A 60 -2.29 -2.51 -10.78
CA MET A 60 -3.17 -3.56 -10.28
C MET A 60 -3.30 -3.39 -8.77
N GLY A 61 -4.54 -3.41 -8.28
CA GLY A 61 -4.84 -3.39 -6.84
C GLY A 61 -4.90 -4.82 -6.30
N PHE A 62 -4.23 -5.03 -5.17
CA PHE A 62 -4.21 -6.30 -4.43
C PHE A 62 -4.64 -6.05 -3.00
N GLU A 63 -5.68 -6.76 -2.58
CA GLU A 63 -6.07 -6.85 -1.18
C GLU A 63 -5.12 -7.87 -0.52
N LEU A 64 -4.28 -7.40 0.39
CA LEU A 64 -3.32 -8.20 1.12
C LEU A 64 -3.48 -7.97 2.61
N ASP A 65 -3.63 -9.03 3.39
CA ASP A 65 -3.41 -8.92 4.82
C ASP A 65 -1.90 -8.67 5.11
N PRO A 66 -1.53 -8.21 6.31
CA PRO A 66 -0.14 -7.93 6.62
C PRO A 66 0.79 -9.16 6.59
N VAL A 67 0.25 -10.37 6.81
CA VAL A 67 0.97 -11.64 6.68
C VAL A 67 1.18 -11.97 5.21
N GLU A 68 0.19 -11.75 4.34
CA GLU A 68 0.30 -11.94 2.89
C GLU A 68 1.33 -11.00 2.27
N TRP A 69 1.32 -9.71 2.64
CA TRP A 69 2.35 -8.77 2.21
C TRP A 69 3.74 -9.20 2.66
N GLN A 70 3.89 -9.59 3.92
CA GLN A 70 5.18 -10.06 4.44
C GLN A 70 5.64 -11.34 3.75
N ALA A 71 4.75 -12.31 3.54
CA ALA A 71 5.04 -13.54 2.83
C ALA A 71 5.46 -13.29 1.37
N PHE A 72 4.84 -12.32 0.70
CA PHE A 72 5.21 -11.90 -0.64
C PHE A 72 6.61 -11.27 -0.67
N VAL A 73 6.90 -10.33 0.24
CA VAL A 73 8.23 -9.70 0.37
C VAL A 73 9.31 -10.74 0.67
N GLU A 74 9.02 -11.71 1.54
CA GLU A 74 9.97 -12.77 1.91
C GLU A 74 10.17 -13.80 0.78
N SER A 75 9.09 -14.25 0.13
CA SER A 75 9.12 -15.20 -0.99
C SER A 75 9.97 -14.65 -2.13
N GLU A 76 9.70 -13.41 -2.52
CA GLU A 76 10.35 -12.77 -3.66
C GLU A 76 11.64 -12.04 -3.27
N GLN A 77 12.04 -12.08 -2.00
CA GLN A 77 13.16 -11.34 -1.44
C GLN A 77 13.17 -9.87 -1.89
N LEU A 78 12.00 -9.23 -1.85
CA LEU A 78 11.84 -7.84 -2.28
C LEU A 78 12.62 -6.92 -1.37
N VAL A 79 13.38 -6.01 -1.99
CA VAL A 79 14.09 -4.95 -1.30
C VAL A 79 13.60 -3.61 -1.80
N PHE A 80 13.24 -2.74 -0.86
CA PHE A 80 12.95 -1.36 -1.15
C PHE A 80 14.20 -0.66 -1.68
N GLU A 81 14.13 -0.14 -2.90
CA GLU A 81 15.23 0.53 -3.57
C GLU A 81 15.16 2.05 -3.40
N ARG A 82 14.00 2.65 -3.71
CA ARG A 82 13.77 4.11 -3.64
C ARG A 82 12.28 4.45 -3.62
N GLU A 83 11.96 5.65 -3.12
CA GLU A 83 10.61 6.22 -3.19
C GLU A 83 10.19 6.50 -4.64
N SER A 84 8.90 6.35 -4.95
CA SER A 84 8.32 6.67 -6.25
C SER A 84 8.22 8.19 -6.43
N VAL A 85 8.60 8.71 -7.59
CA VAL A 85 8.59 10.17 -7.86
C VAL A 85 7.15 10.68 -7.99
N HIS A 86 6.22 9.79 -8.31
CA HIS A 86 4.79 10.06 -8.44
C HIS A 86 3.98 9.73 -7.17
N GLY A 87 4.62 9.19 -6.12
CA GLY A 87 3.97 8.61 -4.94
C GLY A 87 3.47 9.59 -3.86
N PHE A 88 3.42 10.89 -4.10
CA PHE A 88 2.82 11.82 -3.13
C PHE A 88 1.45 12.30 -3.64
N ASN A 89 0.40 11.55 -3.31
CA ASN A 89 -0.97 12.08 -3.36
C ASN A 89 -1.39 12.55 -1.96
N PRO A 90 -1.19 13.82 -1.59
CA PRO A 90 -1.53 14.33 -0.25
C PRO A 90 -3.04 14.32 0.05
N ARG A 91 -3.89 13.85 -0.87
CA ARG A 91 -5.35 13.88 -0.73
C ARG A 91 -5.96 12.70 0.03
N LYS A 92 -5.21 11.65 0.38
CA LYS A 92 -5.76 10.45 1.05
C LYS A 92 -5.78 10.52 2.58
N PHE A 93 -5.03 11.43 3.22
CA PHE A 93 -5.08 11.65 4.69
C PHE A 93 -6.27 12.52 5.17
N LYS A 94 -7.38 12.52 4.44
CA LYS A 94 -8.62 13.24 4.81
C LYS A 94 -9.85 12.35 4.68
N LEU A 95 -9.83 11.23 5.39
CA LEU A 95 -11.05 10.54 5.82
C LEU A 95 -10.83 10.24 7.31
N GLY A 96 -11.73 10.71 8.18
CA GLY A 96 -11.56 10.59 9.63
C GLY A 96 -11.41 11.91 10.40
N LYS A 97 -12.13 12.97 9.99
CA LYS A 97 -12.64 13.96 10.95
C LYS A 97 -13.90 14.64 10.42
N ASP A 98 -15.02 14.11 10.89
CA ASP A 98 -16.20 14.81 11.38
C ASP A 98 -16.25 16.34 11.18
N SER A 99 -17.47 16.80 10.88
CA SER A 99 -18.05 18.14 11.13
C SER A 99 -17.82 19.28 10.14
N GLY A 100 -18.89 19.64 9.42
CA GLY A 100 -19.25 21.05 9.22
C GLY A 100 -19.15 21.62 7.80
N PHE A 101 -19.98 21.15 6.86
CA PHE A 101 -20.42 21.98 5.74
C PHE A 101 -21.95 22.03 5.73
N SER A 102 -22.51 22.88 6.58
CA SER A 102 -23.82 23.47 6.33
C SER A 102 -23.60 24.63 5.38
N HIS A 103 -24.04 24.49 4.13
CA HIS A 103 -24.24 25.64 3.24
C HIS A 103 -25.63 26.18 3.54
N GLU A 104 -25.68 27.46 3.92
CA GLU A 104 -26.90 28.25 4.09
C GLU A 104 -27.63 28.40 2.74
N ASP A 105 -28.95 28.18 2.75
CA ASP A 105 -29.92 28.79 1.84
C ASP A 105 -30.71 29.86 2.63
#